data_AF-A0A7V4J2E1-F1
#
_entry.id   AF-A0A7V4J2E1-F1
#
_cell.length_a   1.000
_cell.length_b   1.000
_cell.length_c   1.000
_cell.angle_alpha   90.00
_cell.angle_beta   90.00
_cell.angle_gamma   90.00
#
_symmetry.space_group_name_H-M   'P 1'
#
loop_
_entity.id
_entity.type
_entity.pdbx_description
1 polymer ?
#
loop_
_entity_poly.entity_id
_entity_poly.type
_entity_poly.pdbx_seq_one_letter_code
_entity_poly.pdbx_strand_id
1 'polypeptide(L)'
;MNFADKLKIAAHKFGFAAIGVTHADYSSTIEIYDKWLADGYAAELQYLHKNRYLRTHPKFLLPDVKTIIATAARYPTNPNPENSWGFSTCVSMEDYHEVIRRKLNLLCILIKEEYP
;
A
#
# COMPACT_ATOMS: atom_id res chain seq x y z
N MET A 1 23.02 -14.34 -2.32
CA MET A 1 21.96 -13.31 -2.11
C MET A 1 20.66 -13.90 -2.60
N ASN A 2 19.64 -13.99 -1.75
CA ASN A 2 18.36 -14.62 -2.13
C ASN A 2 17.49 -13.63 -2.94
N PHE A 3 16.38 -14.10 -3.51
CA PHE A 3 15.50 -13.24 -4.30
C PHE A 3 14.88 -12.09 -3.49
N ALA A 4 14.56 -12.33 -2.21
CA ALA A 4 14.03 -11.28 -1.33
C ALA A 4 15.02 -10.12 -1.14
N ASP A 5 16.32 -10.41 -1.05
CA ASP A 5 17.36 -9.39 -1.00
C ASP A 5 17.47 -8.61 -2.31
N LYS A 6 17.38 -9.29 -3.47
CA LYS A 6 17.34 -8.62 -4.79
C LYS A 6 16.16 -7.66 -4.87
N LEU A 7 14.99 -8.11 -4.43
CA LEU A 7 13.76 -7.32 -4.42
C LEU A 7 13.89 -6.10 -3.51
N LYS A 8 14.48 -6.25 -2.32
CA LYS A 8 14.75 -5.13 -1.40
C LYS A 8 15.66 -4.07 -2.03
N ILE A 9 16.78 -4.50 -2.62
CA ILE A 9 17.70 -3.59 -3.31
C ILE A 9 17.00 -2.87 -4.46
N ALA A 10 16.24 -3.59 -5.29
CA ALA A 10 15.48 -3.00 -6.39
C ALA A 10 14.44 -1.98 -5.90
N ALA A 11 13.69 -2.30 -4.85
CA ALA A 11 12.70 -1.39 -4.28
C ALA A 11 13.32 -0.09 -3.80
N HIS A 12 14.46 -0.15 -3.12
CA HIS A 12 15.20 1.05 -2.73
C HIS A 12 15.70 1.85 -3.94
N LYS A 13 16.21 1.18 -4.98
CA LYS A 13 16.61 1.83 -6.23
C LYS A 13 15.44 2.52 -6.95
N PHE A 14 14.26 1.93 -6.91
CA PHE A 14 13.03 2.53 -7.46
C PHE A 14 12.42 3.61 -6.55
N GLY A 15 13.07 3.94 -5.44
CA GLY A 15 12.69 5.05 -4.57
C GLY A 15 11.58 4.71 -3.56
N PHE A 16 11.50 3.44 -3.12
CA PHE A 16 10.79 3.07 -1.90
C PHE A 16 11.71 3.21 -0.68
N ALA A 17 11.17 3.76 0.39
CA ALA A 17 11.88 3.92 1.66
C ALA A 17 11.87 2.62 2.48
N ALA A 18 10.85 1.78 2.31
CA ALA A 18 10.79 0.47 2.95
C ALA A 18 10.02 -0.53 2.08
N ILE A 19 10.31 -1.81 2.31
CA ILE A 19 9.62 -2.93 1.69
C ILE A 19 9.58 -4.12 2.67
N GLY A 20 8.45 -4.80 2.73
CA GLY A 20 8.23 -5.99 3.54
C GLY A 20 7.49 -7.07 2.76
N VAL A 21 7.64 -8.31 3.20
CA VAL A 21 6.95 -9.47 2.62
C VAL A 21 6.25 -10.21 3.75
N THR A 22 5.00 -10.60 3.52
CA THR A 22 4.21 -11.38 4.47
C THR A 22 3.36 -12.42 3.74
N HIS A 23 2.85 -13.40 4.46
CA HIS A 23 1.89 -14.37 3.93
C HIS A 23 0.53 -13.71 3.68
N ALA A 24 -0.19 -14.20 2.67
CA ALA A 24 -1.50 -13.72 2.30
C ALA A 24 -2.62 -14.34 3.16
N ASP A 25 -2.50 -14.18 4.48
CA ASP A 25 -3.39 -14.79 5.47
C ASP A 25 -4.70 -14.01 5.68
N TYR A 26 -5.58 -14.58 6.50
CA TYR A 26 -6.77 -13.89 6.98
C TYR A 26 -6.38 -12.66 7.80
N SER A 27 -7.13 -11.57 7.63
CA SER A 27 -6.87 -10.30 8.31
C SER A 27 -7.07 -10.44 9.82
N SER A 28 -6.01 -10.17 10.58
CA SER A 28 -6.05 -10.10 12.05
C SER A 28 -6.73 -8.84 12.59
N THR A 29 -7.03 -7.87 11.72
CA THR A 29 -7.58 -6.56 12.11
C THR A 29 -9.03 -6.38 11.71
N ILE A 30 -9.67 -7.40 11.13
CA ILE A 30 -11.03 -7.25 10.61
C ILE A 30 -12.06 -6.97 11.72
N GLU A 31 -11.89 -7.55 12.91
CA GLU A 31 -12.79 -7.29 14.04
C GLU A 31 -12.65 -5.85 14.56
N ILE A 32 -11.43 -5.31 14.55
CA ILE A 32 -11.16 -3.91 14.89
C ILE A 32 -11.85 -3.00 13.88
N TYR A 33 -11.76 -3.34 12.58
CA TYR A 33 -12.42 -2.60 11.51
C TYR A 33 -13.95 -2.62 11.66
N ASP A 34 -14.53 -3.76 11.96
CA ASP A 34 -15.98 -3.89 12.16
C ASP A 34 -16.45 -3.09 13.36
N LYS A 35 -15.72 -3.17 14.48
CA LYS A 35 -16.01 -2.36 15.65
C LYS A 35 -15.94 -0.87 15.32
N TRP A 36 -14.89 -0.45 14.61
CA TRP A 36 -14.69 0.94 14.20
C TRP A 36 -15.84 1.45 13.30
N LEU A 37 -16.35 0.61 12.40
CA LEU A 37 -17.54 0.92 11.60
C LEU A 37 -18.82 0.98 12.44
N ALA A 38 -19.00 0.04 13.37
CA ALA A 38 -20.17 -0.01 14.25
C ALA A 38 -20.25 1.20 15.20
N ASP A 39 -19.09 1.70 15.65
CA ASP A 39 -18.97 2.90 16.48
C ASP A 39 -19.23 4.21 15.67
N GLY A 40 -19.52 4.12 14.37
CA GLY A 40 -19.92 5.26 13.54
C GLY A 40 -18.76 6.13 13.03
N TYR A 41 -17.51 5.67 13.14
CA TYR A 41 -16.33 6.46 12.80
C TYR A 41 -16.09 6.65 11.29
N ALA A 42 -16.87 5.98 10.44
CA ALA A 42 -16.81 6.15 8.99
C ALA A 42 -17.36 7.50 8.48
N ALA A 43 -18.13 8.23 9.30
CA ALA A 43 -18.81 9.46 8.88
C ALA A 43 -19.54 9.28 7.53
N GLU A 44 -19.21 10.09 6.52
CA GLU A 44 -19.82 10.04 5.18
C GLU A 44 -19.16 9.02 4.23
N LEU A 45 -18.11 8.30 4.66
CA LEU A 45 -17.33 7.38 3.83
C LEU A 45 -18.06 6.04 3.63
N GLN A 46 -19.26 6.08 3.06
CA GLN A 46 -20.16 4.93 2.85
C GLN A 46 -19.50 3.77 2.08
N TYR A 47 -18.50 4.06 1.25
CA TYR A 47 -17.75 3.01 0.56
C TYR A 47 -16.96 2.09 1.51
N LEU A 48 -16.66 2.51 2.74
CA LEU A 48 -16.00 1.68 3.74
C LEU A 48 -16.88 0.51 4.20
N HIS A 49 -18.20 0.67 4.17
CA HIS A 49 -19.14 -0.43 4.46
C HIS A 49 -19.24 -1.41 3.29
N LYS A 50 -18.93 -0.97 2.07
CA LYS A 50 -18.97 -1.82 0.87
C LYS A 50 -17.78 -2.77 0.87
N ASN A 51 -18.00 -3.97 0.31
CA ASN A 51 -16.94 -4.95 0.06
C ASN A 51 -16.10 -5.33 1.29
N ARG A 52 -16.66 -5.27 2.50
CA ARG A 52 -15.99 -5.71 3.74
C ARG A 52 -15.36 -7.10 3.59
N TYR A 53 -16.03 -8.02 2.90
CA TYR A 53 -15.51 -9.37 2.66
C TYR A 53 -14.15 -9.37 1.94
N LEU A 54 -13.88 -8.42 1.02
CA LEU A 54 -12.57 -8.30 0.34
C LEU A 54 -11.44 -7.92 1.31
N ARG A 55 -11.76 -7.30 2.45
CA ARG A 55 -10.79 -6.93 3.49
C ARG A 55 -10.50 -8.06 4.48
N THR A 56 -11.26 -9.15 4.43
CA THR A 56 -11.10 -10.29 5.33
C THR A 56 -9.94 -11.18 4.93
N HIS A 57 -9.72 -11.36 3.62
CA HIS A 57 -8.68 -12.25 3.12
C HIS A 57 -8.29 -11.86 1.70
N PRO A 58 -6.98 -11.71 1.40
CA PRO A 58 -6.49 -11.36 0.06
C PRO A 58 -6.96 -12.28 -1.07
N LYS A 59 -7.27 -13.56 -0.79
CA LYS A 59 -7.72 -14.53 -1.79
C LYS A 59 -9.01 -14.13 -2.50
N PHE A 60 -9.81 -13.27 -1.88
CA PHE A 60 -11.05 -12.76 -2.49
C PHE A 60 -10.77 -11.69 -3.56
N LEU A 61 -9.57 -11.11 -3.58
CA LEU A 61 -9.12 -10.18 -4.64
C LEU A 61 -8.33 -10.91 -5.72
N LEU A 62 -7.47 -11.85 -5.33
CA LEU A 62 -6.64 -12.62 -6.24
C LEU A 62 -6.66 -14.09 -5.80
N PRO A 63 -7.35 -14.98 -6.53
CA PRO A 63 -7.31 -16.42 -6.27
C PRO A 63 -5.86 -16.91 -6.25
N ASP A 64 -5.58 -17.88 -5.38
CA ASP A 64 -4.26 -18.51 -5.21
C ASP A 64 -3.12 -17.61 -4.71
N VAL A 65 -3.39 -16.36 -4.33
CA VAL A 65 -2.39 -15.49 -3.70
C VAL A 65 -1.75 -16.14 -2.47
N LYS A 66 -0.42 -16.11 -2.40
CA LYS A 66 0.37 -16.72 -1.31
C LYS A 66 1.10 -15.69 -0.46
N THR A 67 1.53 -14.60 -1.08
CA THR A 67 2.39 -13.60 -0.45
C THR A 67 1.91 -12.19 -0.82
N ILE A 68 2.15 -11.26 0.10
CA ILE A 68 1.91 -9.83 -0.08
C ILE A 68 3.27 -9.12 0.05
N ILE A 69 3.58 -8.28 -0.93
CA ILE A 69 4.73 -7.39 -0.89
C ILE A 69 4.19 -5.99 -0.56
N ALA A 70 4.56 -5.44 0.58
CA ALA A 70 4.15 -4.11 1.03
C ALA A 70 5.31 -3.14 0.88
N THR A 71 5.08 -1.99 0.27
CA THR A 71 6.10 -0.95 0.06
C THR A 71 5.68 0.38 0.68
N ALA A 72 6.63 1.14 1.21
CA ALA A 72 6.40 2.50 1.68
C ALA A 72 7.29 3.48 0.90
N ALA A 73 6.73 4.60 0.49
CA ALA A 73 7.47 5.71 -0.10
C ALA A 73 7.34 6.95 0.79
N ARG A 74 8.38 7.79 0.77
CA ARG A 74 8.34 9.09 1.43
C ARG A 74 7.83 10.12 0.43
N TYR A 75 6.91 10.95 0.89
CA TYR A 75 6.62 12.24 0.26
C TYR A 75 7.32 13.35 1.08
N PRO A 76 7.70 14.47 0.45
CA PRO A 76 8.38 15.56 1.12
C PRO A 76 7.49 16.17 2.20
N THR A 77 8.12 16.46 3.34
CA THR A 77 7.50 17.27 4.38
C THR A 77 7.54 18.73 3.94
N ASN A 78 6.45 19.46 4.14
CA ASN A 78 6.41 20.89 3.84
C ASN A 78 7.40 21.60 4.78
N PRO A 79 8.45 22.26 4.27
CA PRO A 79 9.43 22.95 5.10
C PRO A 79 8.87 24.20 5.76
N ASN A 80 7.74 24.73 5.29
CA ASN A 80 7.09 25.89 5.87
C ASN A 80 5.56 25.67 5.96
N PRO A 81 5.09 24.90 6.95
CA PRO A 81 3.67 24.59 7.11
C PRO A 81 2.83 25.83 7.42
N GLU A 82 3.41 26.84 8.08
CA GLU A 82 2.71 28.08 8.46
C GLU A 82 2.36 28.96 7.27
N ASN A 83 3.20 28.95 6.23
CA ASN A 83 2.95 29.67 4.97
C ASN A 83 2.23 28.82 3.91
N SER A 84 1.62 27.71 4.32
CA SER A 84 0.91 26.82 3.40
C SER A 84 -0.57 27.18 3.30
N TRP A 85 -1.16 26.96 2.13
CA TRP A 85 -2.58 27.17 1.87
C TRP A 85 -3.52 26.18 2.59
N GLY A 86 -3.04 25.49 3.64
CA GLY A 86 -3.81 24.51 4.41
C GLY A 86 -3.97 23.14 3.74
N PHE A 87 -3.34 22.90 2.60
CA PHE A 87 -3.37 21.60 1.94
C PHE A 87 -2.36 20.62 2.53
N SER A 88 -2.73 19.34 2.56
CA SER A 88 -1.80 18.28 2.93
C SER A 88 -0.63 18.18 1.93
N THR A 89 0.54 17.84 2.44
CA THR A 89 1.75 17.59 1.64
C THR A 89 1.57 16.48 0.62
N CYS A 90 0.69 15.52 0.88
CA CYS A 90 0.42 14.41 -0.03
C CYS A 90 -0.26 14.85 -1.35
N VAL A 91 -0.84 16.05 -1.40
CA VAL A 91 -1.46 16.62 -2.62
C VAL A 91 -0.62 17.73 -3.25
N SER A 92 0.56 18.04 -2.69
CA SER A 92 1.41 19.13 -3.18
C SER A 92 2.30 18.75 -4.37
N MET A 93 2.19 17.52 -4.85
CA MET A 93 3.02 16.96 -5.93
C MET A 93 2.16 16.24 -6.97
N GLU A 94 2.79 15.62 -7.96
CA GLU A 94 2.14 14.61 -8.82
C GLU A 94 1.37 13.60 -7.95
N ASP A 95 0.19 13.22 -8.41
CA ASP A 95 -0.68 12.27 -7.72
C ASP A 95 0.11 11.01 -7.32
N TYR A 96 0.21 10.79 -6.02
CA TYR A 96 0.99 9.69 -5.47
C TYR A 96 0.46 8.34 -5.97
N HIS A 97 -0.82 8.21 -6.30
CA HIS A 97 -1.37 6.97 -6.83
C HIS A 97 -0.66 6.55 -8.12
N GLU A 98 -0.41 7.50 -9.02
CA GLU A 98 0.27 7.25 -10.29
C GLU A 98 1.76 7.00 -10.08
N VAL A 99 2.41 7.80 -9.23
CA VAL A 99 3.84 7.64 -8.91
C VAL A 99 4.11 6.26 -8.29
N ILE A 100 3.31 5.85 -7.30
CA ILE A 100 3.45 4.55 -6.65
C ILE A 100 3.15 3.41 -7.62
N ARG A 101 2.10 3.53 -8.44
CA ARG A 101 1.75 2.52 -9.45
C ARG A 101 2.90 2.29 -10.44
N ARG A 102 3.51 3.35 -10.97
CA ARG A 102 4.66 3.23 -11.88
C ARG A 102 5.84 2.50 -11.22
N LYS A 103 6.16 2.83 -9.96
CA LYS A 103 7.23 2.15 -9.21
C LYS A 103 6.91 0.68 -8.92
N LEU A 104 5.67 0.35 -8.56
CA LEU A 104 5.22 -1.03 -8.34
C LEU A 104 5.32 -1.84 -9.65
N ASN A 105 4.97 -1.27 -10.79
CA ASN A 105 5.10 -1.94 -12.08
C ASN A 105 6.55 -2.32 -12.41
N LEU A 106 7.54 -1.49 -12.03
CA LEU A 106 8.96 -1.82 -12.19
C LEU A 106 9.34 -3.05 -11.35
N LEU A 107 8.83 -3.16 -10.12
CA LEU A 107 9.01 -4.37 -9.30
C LEU A 107 8.34 -5.58 -9.93
N CYS A 108 7.13 -5.42 -10.49
CA CYS A 108 6.44 -6.50 -11.19
C CYS A 108 7.21 -7.00 -12.41
N ILE A 109 7.82 -6.11 -13.19
CA ILE A 109 8.67 -6.48 -14.33
C ILE A 109 9.84 -7.34 -13.84
N LEU A 110 10.56 -6.87 -12.81
CA LEU A 110 11.69 -7.61 -12.24
C LEU A 110 11.28 -9.00 -11.72
N ILE A 111 10.10 -9.11 -11.09
CA ILE A 111 9.58 -10.41 -10.62
C ILE A 111 9.30 -11.34 -11.80
N LYS A 112 8.67 -10.84 -12.86
CA LYS A 112 8.38 -11.63 -14.08
C LYS A 112 9.63 -12.06 -14.83
N GLU A 113 10.69 -11.25 -14.80
CA GLU A 113 11.97 -11.62 -15.42
C GLU A 113 12.67 -12.76 -14.69
N GLU A 114 12.58 -12.81 -13.36
CA GLU A 114 13.16 -13.90 -12.57
C GLU A 114 12.24 -15.14 -12.54
N TYR A 115 10.92 -14.95 -12.58
CA TYR A 115 9.89 -15.99 -12.57
C TYR A 115 8.83 -15.74 -13.67
N PRO A 116 9.09 -16.19 -14.92
CA PRO A 116 8.20 -15.96 -16.06
C PRO A 116 6.85 -16.69 -15.97
#